data_AF-A0A235IGF0-F1
#
_entry.id   AF-A0A235IGF0-F1
#
_cell.length_a   1.000
_cell.length_b   1.000
_cell.length_c   1.000
_cell.angle_alpha   90.00
_cell.angle_beta   90.00
_cell.angle_gamma   90.00
#
_symmetry.space_group_name_H-M   'P 1'
#
loop_
_entity.id
_entity.type
_entity.pdbx_description
1 polymer ?
#
loop_
_entity_poly.entity_id
_entity_poly.type
_entity_poly.pdbx_seq_one_letter_code
_entity_poly.pdbx_strand_id
1 'polypeptide(L)'
;MKGINNKDFQQSEEVIDATNKFVAFFSCYQINPNFSLKQCSEIVGFDETDLKRWVRTINRKKQVILSGSPGTGKTFIAEHLAKHLIGGSDGFSELLQFHPTYSYEDFIQGIRPQSQDGQLTYPLLPGSFLKFCKEAEYHQGICVLIIDEINRANLAQVFGELMYLLEYRDREIPLAGGNNFRIPKNVRIIGTMNTADRSIANIDHALRRRFAFIELRPNYDVLRRYHLKTGFAVEGLINILQQLNQAIADKNYEIGISFFLTDNLREDIEDIWRMEIEPYLEEYFFNQLEKVDQFRWDEIKNKLWI
;
A
#
# COMPACT_ATOMS: atom_id res chain seq x y z
N MET A 1 11.37 21.08 52.40
CA MET A 1 11.36 20.04 51.35
C MET A 1 11.67 20.74 50.04
N LYS A 2 12.78 20.35 49.40
CA LYS A 2 13.37 21.03 48.25
C LYS A 2 12.47 20.89 47.02
N GLY A 3 12.23 22.02 46.33
CA GLY A 3 11.51 22.05 45.06
C GLY A 3 12.30 21.33 43.98
N ILE A 4 11.61 20.46 43.24
CA ILE A 4 12.12 19.86 42.00
C ILE A 4 12.01 20.94 40.93
N ASN A 5 13.13 21.25 40.31
CA ASN A 5 13.32 22.41 39.46
C ASN A 5 12.78 22.12 38.05
N ASN A 6 12.17 23.11 37.39
CA ASN A 6 11.74 23.03 35.97
C ASN A 6 12.88 22.67 34.98
N LYS A 7 14.14 22.65 35.43
CA LYS A 7 15.30 22.18 34.64
C LYS A 7 15.37 20.66 34.51
N ASP A 8 14.83 19.91 35.47
CA ASP A 8 14.93 18.45 35.48
C ASP A 8 13.97 17.80 34.45
N PHE A 9 12.86 18.48 34.11
CA PHE A 9 11.92 18.06 33.05
C PHE A 9 12.41 18.41 31.64
N GLN A 10 13.10 19.54 31.45
CA GLN A 10 13.74 19.86 30.17
C GLN A 10 14.92 18.93 29.87
N GLN A 11 15.68 18.54 30.90
CA GLN A 11 16.77 17.56 30.75
C GLN A 11 16.27 16.16 30.40
N SER A 12 15.09 15.73 30.87
CA SER A 12 14.57 14.39 30.54
C SER A 12 14.03 14.30 29.11
N GLU A 13 13.37 15.33 28.58
CA GLU A 13 13.00 15.41 27.16
C GLU A 13 14.22 15.49 26.23
N GLU A 14 15.24 16.28 26.58
CA GLU A 14 16.50 16.37 25.83
C GLU A 14 17.25 15.03 25.81
N VAL A 15 17.23 14.27 26.91
CA VAL A 15 17.89 12.95 26.98
C VAL A 15 17.12 11.90 26.19
N ILE A 16 15.78 11.92 26.17
CA ILE A 16 14.98 11.02 25.34
C ILE A 16 15.13 11.37 23.85
N ASP A 17 15.14 12.66 23.48
CA ASP A 17 15.41 13.10 22.11
C ASP A 17 16.85 12.79 21.69
N ALA A 18 17.83 12.91 22.60
CA ALA A 18 19.23 12.52 22.36
C ALA A 18 19.38 11.00 22.22
N THR A 19 18.67 10.20 23.03
CA THR A 19 18.73 8.73 22.96
C THR A 19 18.01 8.21 21.72
N ASN A 20 16.88 8.80 21.34
CA ASN A 20 16.20 8.51 20.07
C ASN A 20 17.05 8.98 18.88
N LYS A 21 17.70 10.14 18.95
CA LYS A 21 18.72 10.56 17.98
C LYS A 21 19.88 9.58 17.92
N PHE A 22 20.32 9.01 19.04
CA PHE A 22 21.43 8.06 19.09
C PHE A 22 21.06 6.69 18.50
N VAL A 23 19.86 6.19 18.79
CA VAL A 23 19.32 4.94 18.21
C VAL A 23 19.00 5.12 16.73
N ALA A 24 18.40 6.25 16.33
CA ALA A 24 18.23 6.62 14.93
C ALA A 24 19.60 6.72 14.23
N PHE A 25 20.57 7.41 14.82
CA PHE A 25 21.93 7.56 14.29
C PHE A 25 22.64 6.22 14.01
N PHE A 26 22.40 5.17 14.81
CA PHE A 26 22.92 3.82 14.53
C PHE A 26 22.09 3.07 13.48
N SER A 27 20.79 3.34 13.35
CA SER A 27 19.91 2.78 12.32
C SER A 27 20.16 3.40 10.94
N CYS A 28 20.48 4.70 10.87
CA CYS A 28 20.74 5.49 9.65
C CYS A 28 21.93 4.99 8.81
N TYR A 29 22.76 4.08 9.32
CA TYR A 29 23.94 3.59 8.60
C TYR A 29 23.79 2.19 8.00
N GLN A 30 22.65 1.52 8.19
CA GLN A 30 22.39 0.28 7.47
C GLN A 30 21.90 0.57 6.06
N ILE A 31 22.85 0.58 5.12
CA ILE A 31 22.55 0.65 3.70
C ILE A 31 21.74 -0.59 3.31
N ASN A 32 20.57 -0.37 2.70
CA ASN A 32 19.72 -1.44 2.20
C ASN A 32 20.45 -2.22 1.11
N PRO A 33 20.27 -3.55 1.04
CA PRO A 33 20.80 -4.33 -0.05
C PRO A 33 20.25 -3.80 -1.38
N ASN A 34 21.09 -3.80 -2.40
CA ASN A 34 20.65 -3.37 -3.72
C ASN A 34 19.57 -4.33 -4.25
N PHE A 35 18.47 -3.77 -4.76
CA PHE A 35 17.36 -4.54 -5.32
C PHE A 35 17.06 -3.99 -6.71
N SER A 36 17.55 -4.67 -7.75
CA SER A 36 17.47 -4.20 -9.13
C SER A 36 16.05 -4.31 -9.71
N LEU A 37 15.76 -3.52 -10.76
CA LEU A 37 14.50 -3.67 -11.51
C LEU A 37 14.36 -5.03 -12.18
N LYS A 38 15.48 -5.67 -12.54
CA LYS A 38 15.47 -7.02 -13.08
C LYS A 38 14.96 -8.02 -12.04
N GLN A 39 15.48 -7.98 -10.82
CA GLN A 39 15.00 -8.82 -9.72
C GLN A 39 13.52 -8.52 -9.41
N CYS A 40 13.14 -7.25 -9.40
CA CYS A 40 11.74 -6.86 -9.23
C CYS A 40 10.85 -7.47 -10.33
N SER A 41 11.26 -7.38 -11.60
CA SER A 41 10.55 -7.94 -12.76
C SER A 41 10.39 -9.46 -12.70
N GLU A 42 11.44 -10.16 -12.26
CA GLU A 42 11.43 -11.62 -12.08
C GLU A 42 10.45 -12.05 -10.98
N ILE A 43 10.35 -11.27 -9.90
CA ILE A 43 9.49 -11.58 -8.75
C ILE A 43 8.03 -11.18 -9.00
N VAL A 44 7.78 -9.96 -9.45
CA VAL A 44 6.41 -9.43 -9.63
C VAL A 44 5.77 -9.86 -10.93
N GLY A 45 6.55 -10.38 -11.88
CA GLY A 45 6.04 -10.83 -13.17
C GLY A 45 5.56 -9.72 -14.11
N PHE A 46 6.02 -8.48 -13.91
CA PHE A 46 5.83 -7.39 -14.89
C PHE A 46 7.11 -7.14 -15.67
N ASP A 47 6.99 -6.70 -16.91
CA ASP A 47 8.15 -6.38 -17.74
C ASP A 47 8.95 -5.20 -17.16
N GLU A 48 10.27 -5.28 -17.32
CA GLU A 48 11.18 -4.25 -16.81
C GLU A 48 10.86 -2.86 -17.41
N THR A 49 10.33 -2.80 -18.63
CA THR A 49 9.89 -1.56 -19.28
C THR A 49 8.75 -0.88 -18.54
N ASP A 50 7.76 -1.65 -18.08
CA ASP A 50 6.63 -1.12 -17.31
C ASP A 50 7.06 -0.70 -15.91
N LEU A 51 7.88 -1.53 -15.24
CA LEU A 51 8.44 -1.18 -13.94
C LEU A 51 9.31 0.08 -14.01
N LYS A 52 10.16 0.22 -15.03
CA LYS A 52 10.93 1.46 -15.30
C LYS A 52 10.01 2.66 -15.45
N ARG A 53 8.89 2.52 -16.16
CA ARG A 53 7.89 3.58 -16.34
C ARG A 53 7.23 3.95 -15.00
N TRP A 54 6.89 2.97 -14.17
CA TRP A 54 6.28 3.19 -12.86
C TRP A 54 7.24 3.87 -11.90
N VAL A 55 8.48 3.40 -11.78
CA VAL A 55 9.53 4.02 -10.96
C VAL A 55 9.80 5.46 -11.39
N ARG A 56 9.90 5.73 -12.70
CA ARG A 56 10.01 7.11 -13.22
C ARG A 56 8.80 7.96 -12.81
N THR A 57 7.60 7.39 -12.83
CA THR A 57 6.37 8.09 -12.43
C THR A 57 6.37 8.39 -10.94
N ILE A 58 6.75 7.43 -10.09
CA ILE A 58 6.90 7.60 -8.64
C ILE A 58 7.94 8.70 -8.34
N ASN A 59 9.08 8.67 -9.03
CA ASN A 59 10.12 9.68 -8.82
C ASN A 59 9.74 11.07 -9.32
N ARG A 60 8.94 11.18 -10.38
CA ARG A 60 8.46 12.46 -10.89
C ARG A 60 7.31 13.03 -10.06
N LYS A 61 6.30 12.22 -9.77
CA LYS A 61 5.07 12.66 -9.08
C LYS A 61 5.14 12.55 -7.57
N LYS A 62 6.09 11.80 -7.02
CA LYS A 62 6.31 11.57 -5.58
C LYS A 62 5.20 10.81 -4.86
N GLN A 63 4.00 10.75 -5.44
CA GLN A 63 2.88 9.97 -4.94
C GLN A 63 2.14 9.27 -6.08
N VAL A 64 1.84 7.99 -5.88
CA VAL A 64 1.09 7.16 -6.85
C VAL A 64 0.05 6.32 -6.13
N ILE A 65 -0.99 5.90 -6.87
CA ILE A 65 -1.96 4.91 -6.44
C ILE A 65 -1.91 3.74 -7.42
N LEU A 66 -1.64 2.54 -6.90
CA LEU A 66 -1.82 1.27 -7.60
C LEU A 66 -3.28 0.85 -7.43
N SER A 67 -4.06 0.91 -8.50
CA SER A 67 -5.50 0.63 -8.47
C SER A 67 -5.84 -0.58 -9.32
N GLY A 68 -6.75 -1.42 -8.86
CA GLY A 68 -7.19 -2.58 -9.64
C GLY A 68 -8.11 -3.49 -8.86
N SER A 69 -8.67 -4.46 -9.57
CA SER A 69 -9.57 -5.45 -8.99
C SER A 69 -8.88 -6.31 -7.93
N PRO A 70 -9.63 -7.02 -7.08
CA PRO A 70 -9.09 -7.93 -6.08
C PRO A 70 -8.16 -8.98 -6.72
N GLY A 71 -7.12 -9.37 -5.98
CA GLY A 71 -6.19 -10.40 -6.41
C GLY A 71 -5.21 -10.03 -7.52
N THR A 72 -5.03 -8.73 -7.82
CA THR A 72 -4.04 -8.25 -8.80
C THR A 72 -2.65 -7.98 -8.20
N GLY A 73 -2.42 -8.33 -6.93
CA GLY A 73 -1.10 -8.24 -6.28
C GLY A 73 -0.63 -6.81 -5.97
N LYS A 74 -1.54 -5.85 -5.82
CA LYS A 74 -1.22 -4.42 -5.66
C LYS A 74 -0.24 -4.13 -4.51
N THR A 75 -0.53 -4.66 -3.32
CA THR A 75 0.30 -4.49 -2.11
C THR A 75 1.66 -5.15 -2.29
N PHE A 76 1.69 -6.38 -2.82
CA PHE A 76 2.92 -7.08 -3.16
C PHE A 76 3.80 -6.27 -4.13
N ILE A 77 3.21 -5.71 -5.19
CA ILE A 77 3.92 -4.86 -6.16
C ILE A 77 4.41 -3.57 -5.49
N ALA A 78 3.60 -2.92 -4.64
CA ALA A 78 3.98 -1.71 -3.91
C ALA A 78 5.23 -1.95 -3.04
N GLU A 79 5.27 -3.05 -2.29
CA GLU A 79 6.42 -3.41 -1.45
C GLU A 79 7.68 -3.68 -2.27
N HIS A 80 7.58 -4.37 -3.40
CA HIS A 80 8.74 -4.64 -4.25
C HIS A 80 9.24 -3.39 -5.00
N LEU A 81 8.34 -2.49 -5.39
CA LEU A 81 8.72 -1.17 -5.87
C LEU A 81 9.42 -0.35 -4.77
N ALA A 82 8.93 -0.43 -3.53
CA ALA A 82 9.57 0.24 -2.40
C ALA A 82 10.98 -0.30 -2.13
N LYS A 83 11.15 -1.62 -2.08
CA LYS A 83 12.47 -2.28 -1.98
C LYS A 83 13.44 -1.79 -3.06
N HIS A 84 12.95 -1.65 -4.30
CA HIS A 84 13.77 -1.13 -5.40
C HIS A 84 14.16 0.34 -5.17
N LEU A 85 13.22 1.17 -4.73
CA LEU A 85 13.43 2.61 -4.54
C LEU A 85 14.40 2.92 -3.40
N ILE A 86 14.42 2.10 -2.34
CA ILE A 86 15.30 2.28 -1.18
C ILE A 86 16.64 1.54 -1.34
N GLY A 87 16.73 0.57 -2.26
CA GLY A 87 17.89 -0.30 -2.43
C GLY A 87 19.19 0.46 -2.70
N GLY A 88 20.27 0.04 -2.02
CA GLY A 88 21.58 0.69 -2.12
C GLY A 88 21.67 2.06 -1.43
N SER A 89 20.68 2.43 -0.61
CA SER A 89 20.67 3.67 0.18
C SER A 89 20.30 3.40 1.64
N ASP A 90 20.42 4.42 2.49
CA ASP A 90 19.96 4.43 3.88
C ASP A 90 18.43 4.62 4.02
N GLY A 91 17.72 4.95 2.93
CA GLY A 91 16.27 5.17 2.98
C GLY A 91 15.47 3.94 3.42
N PHE A 92 14.25 4.13 3.92
CA PHE A 92 13.44 3.02 4.46
C PHE A 92 12.02 3.01 3.90
N SER A 93 11.29 1.91 4.11
CA SER A 93 9.87 1.84 3.76
C SER A 93 9.02 1.40 4.93
N GLU A 94 7.83 1.96 5.05
CA GLU A 94 6.83 1.60 6.06
C GLU A 94 5.50 1.29 5.38
N LEU A 95 4.80 0.26 5.84
CA LEU A 95 3.47 -0.13 5.40
C LEU A 95 2.46 0.21 6.49
N LEU A 96 1.45 0.99 6.12
CA LEU A 96 0.27 1.22 6.96
C LEU A 96 -0.99 0.89 6.15
N GLN A 97 -2.04 0.47 6.84
CA GLN A 97 -3.33 0.16 6.23
C GLN A 97 -4.40 1.13 6.74
N PHE A 98 -5.19 1.69 5.83
CA PHE A 98 -6.32 2.52 6.18
C PHE A 98 -7.58 1.69 6.46
N HIS A 99 -8.36 2.17 7.43
CA HIS A 99 -9.64 1.59 7.82
C HIS A 99 -10.70 2.72 7.98
N PRO A 100 -12.00 2.40 8.00
CA PRO A 100 -13.07 3.41 8.01
C PRO A 100 -13.01 4.44 9.14
N THR A 101 -12.43 4.07 10.29
CA THR A 101 -12.26 4.93 11.46
C THR A 101 -10.91 5.66 11.52
N TYR A 102 -10.02 5.45 10.55
CA TYR A 102 -8.71 6.10 10.51
C TYR A 102 -8.90 7.60 10.28
N SER A 103 -8.33 8.44 11.16
CA SER A 103 -8.63 9.87 11.19
C SER A 103 -7.39 10.75 10.98
N TYR A 104 -7.61 12.06 10.92
CA TYR A 104 -6.53 13.05 10.89
C TYR A 104 -5.61 12.93 12.10
N GLU A 105 -6.18 12.64 13.27
CA GLU A 105 -5.46 12.50 14.53
C GLU A 105 -4.48 11.32 14.53
N ASP A 106 -4.81 10.25 13.79
CA ASP A 106 -3.94 9.07 13.65
C ASP A 106 -2.85 9.29 12.59
N PHE A 107 -3.16 10.03 11.52
CA PHE A 107 -2.25 10.23 10.39
C PHE A 107 -1.29 11.41 10.58
N ILE A 108 -1.83 12.57 10.94
CA ILE A 108 -1.09 13.83 11.04
C ILE A 108 -0.70 14.08 12.47
N GLN A 109 -1.65 14.44 13.33
CA GLN A 109 -1.41 14.68 14.76
C GLN A 109 -2.74 14.83 15.50
N GLY A 110 -2.75 14.43 16.76
CA GLY A 110 -3.94 14.51 17.59
C GLY A 110 -3.62 14.57 19.07
N ILE A 111 -4.57 15.11 19.83
CA ILE A 111 -4.51 15.11 21.28
C ILE A 111 -4.84 13.70 21.77
N ARG A 112 -3.99 13.15 22.63
CA ARG A 112 -4.22 11.83 23.24
C ARG A 112 -4.05 11.94 24.76
N PRO A 113 -5.03 11.47 25.56
CA PRO A 113 -4.90 11.49 27.01
C PRO A 113 -3.78 10.57 27.47
N GLN A 114 -2.92 11.05 28.37
CA GLN A 114 -1.87 10.27 29.01
C GLN A 114 -1.93 10.44 30.52
N SER A 115 -1.62 9.38 31.26
CA SER A 115 -1.47 9.44 32.72
C SER A 115 0.01 9.54 33.04
N GLN A 116 0.43 10.67 33.62
CA GLN A 116 1.77 10.84 34.19
C GLN A 116 1.59 11.13 35.69
N ASP A 117 2.19 10.31 36.54
CA ASP A 117 2.15 10.44 38.01
C ASP A 117 0.73 10.57 38.60
N GLY A 118 -0.26 9.91 37.98
CA GLY A 118 -1.66 9.96 38.40
C GLY A 118 -2.41 11.23 37.97
N GLN A 119 -1.77 12.13 37.20
CA GLN A 119 -2.41 13.28 36.57
C GLN A 119 -2.66 13.02 35.09
N LEU A 120 -3.84 13.44 34.62
CA LEU A 120 -4.25 13.32 33.23
C LEU A 120 -3.71 14.51 32.42
N THR A 121 -2.84 14.23 31.45
CA THR A 121 -2.31 15.21 30.50
C THR A 121 -2.87 14.95 29.10
N TYR A 122 -2.86 15.98 28.25
CA TYR A 122 -3.40 15.94 26.90
C TYR A 122 -2.37 16.43 25.88
N PRO A 123 -1.22 15.73 25.75
CA PRO A 123 -0.21 16.11 24.78
C PRO A 123 -0.76 16.00 23.34
N LEU A 124 -0.31 16.92 22.49
CA LEU A 124 -0.45 16.79 21.04
C LEU A 124 0.64 15.84 20.55
N LEU A 125 0.23 14.69 20.00
CA LEU A 125 1.15 13.67 19.52
C LEU A 125 1.16 13.62 17.99
N PRO A 126 2.33 13.39 17.36
CA PRO A 126 2.40 13.18 15.92
C PRO A 126 1.79 11.82 15.54
N GLY A 127 1.05 11.83 14.45
CA GLY A 127 0.52 10.65 13.77
C GLY A 127 1.57 9.92 12.93
N SER A 128 1.14 8.86 12.26
CA SER A 128 2.01 7.98 11.46
C SER A 128 2.78 8.73 10.37
N PHE A 129 2.12 9.62 9.62
CA PHE A 129 2.77 10.36 8.54
C PHE A 129 3.83 11.35 9.04
N LEU A 130 3.55 12.07 10.13
CA LEU A 130 4.52 13.01 10.71
C LEU A 130 5.71 12.28 11.31
N LYS A 131 5.49 11.14 11.99
CA LYS A 131 6.56 10.28 12.49
C LYS A 131 7.44 9.77 11.35
N PHE A 132 6.82 9.24 10.29
CA PHE A 132 7.53 8.78 9.09
C PHE A 132 8.36 9.90 8.45
N CYS A 133 7.79 11.10 8.31
CA CYS A 133 8.51 12.24 7.73
C CYS A 133 9.66 12.72 8.62
N LYS A 134 9.46 12.79 9.95
CA LYS A 134 10.51 13.16 10.90
C LYS A 134 11.67 12.17 10.84
N GLU A 135 11.38 10.87 10.73
CA GLU A 135 12.43 9.87 10.54
C GLU A 135 13.14 10.06 9.19
N ALA A 136 12.38 10.24 8.09
CA ALA A 136 12.93 10.44 6.75
C ALA A 136 13.87 11.64 6.61
N GLU A 137 13.82 12.64 7.49
CA GLU A 137 14.76 13.77 7.52
C GLU A 137 16.19 13.35 7.89
N TYR A 138 16.37 12.24 8.60
CA TYR A 138 17.68 11.72 8.99
C TYR A 138 18.32 10.83 7.91
N HIS A 139 17.64 10.58 6.80
CA HIS A 139 18.10 9.72 5.71
C HIS A 139 18.32 10.51 4.41
N GLN A 140 19.36 10.17 3.67
CA GLN A 140 19.62 10.77 2.36
C GLN A 140 18.88 10.05 1.22
N GLY A 141 18.69 8.73 1.38
CA GLY A 141 18.00 7.84 0.48
C GLY A 141 16.50 8.10 0.41
N ILE A 142 15.85 7.48 -0.58
CA ILE A 142 14.40 7.59 -0.77
C ILE A 142 13.71 6.85 0.37
N CYS A 143 12.73 7.48 1.02
CA CYS A 143 11.86 6.82 1.99
C CYS A 143 10.46 6.62 1.39
N VAL A 144 9.89 5.44 1.52
CA VAL A 144 8.60 5.09 0.89
C VAL A 144 7.54 4.75 1.93
N LEU A 145 6.47 5.54 1.97
CA LEU A 145 5.28 5.21 2.75
C LEU A 145 4.28 4.49 1.86
N ILE A 146 3.96 3.24 2.19
CA ILE A 146 2.93 2.47 1.53
C ILE A 146 1.64 2.60 2.35
N ILE A 147 0.57 3.05 1.69
CA ILE A 147 -0.77 3.19 2.28
C ILE A 147 -1.67 2.16 1.63
N ASP A 148 -1.84 1.03 2.29
CA ASP A 148 -2.71 -0.04 1.84
C ASP A 148 -4.18 0.31 2.08
N GLU A 149 -5.05 -0.11 1.15
CA GLU A 149 -6.49 0.19 1.19
C GLU A 149 -6.78 1.69 1.37
N ILE A 150 -6.04 2.54 0.64
CA ILE A 150 -6.04 4.01 0.82
C ILE A 150 -7.45 4.62 0.73
N ASN A 151 -8.34 3.99 -0.02
CA ASN A 151 -9.70 4.46 -0.22
C ASN A 151 -10.65 4.08 0.93
N ARG A 152 -10.29 3.19 1.86
CA ARG A 152 -11.15 2.80 2.99
C ARG A 152 -11.32 3.86 4.06
N ALA A 153 -10.54 4.94 4.04
CA ALA A 153 -10.72 6.09 4.91
C ALA A 153 -11.19 7.33 4.13
N ASN A 154 -11.76 8.31 4.83
CA ASN A 154 -12.09 9.60 4.21
C ASN A 154 -10.81 10.40 3.94
N LEU A 155 -10.22 10.19 2.76
CA LEU A 155 -8.93 10.74 2.39
C LEU A 155 -8.82 12.27 2.53
N ALA A 156 -9.87 13.01 2.17
CA ALA A 156 -9.85 14.46 2.29
C ALA A 156 -9.74 14.90 3.76
N GLN A 157 -10.44 14.20 4.66
CA GLN A 157 -10.38 14.48 6.11
C GLN A 157 -9.05 14.01 6.72
N VAL A 158 -8.61 12.79 6.41
CA VAL A 158 -7.36 12.23 6.95
C VAL A 158 -6.14 13.04 6.53
N PHE A 159 -6.09 13.50 5.27
CA PHE A 159 -4.93 14.21 4.76
C PHE A 159 -4.91 15.68 5.20
N GLY A 160 -6.08 16.30 5.44
CA GLY A 160 -6.18 17.67 5.91
C GLY A 160 -5.29 18.64 5.12
N GLU A 161 -4.36 19.31 5.79
CA GLU A 161 -3.43 20.26 5.17
C GLU A 161 -2.41 19.61 4.23
N LEU A 162 -2.14 18.29 4.34
CA LEU A 162 -1.25 17.58 3.41
C LEU A 162 -1.74 17.66 1.96
N MET A 163 -3.04 17.86 1.75
CA MET A 163 -3.60 18.06 0.43
C MET A 163 -2.90 19.20 -0.32
N TYR A 164 -2.54 20.27 0.38
CA TYR A 164 -1.74 21.35 -0.18
C TYR A 164 -0.28 20.92 -0.41
N LEU A 165 0.35 20.27 0.56
CA LEU A 165 1.76 19.89 0.48
C LEU A 165 2.07 18.81 -0.55
N LEU A 166 1.12 17.93 -0.88
CA LEU A 166 1.29 16.95 -1.96
C LEU A 166 1.51 17.62 -3.33
N GLU A 167 0.97 18.82 -3.51
CA GLU A 167 1.14 19.63 -4.72
C GLU A 167 2.37 20.55 -4.60
N TYR A 168 2.56 21.18 -3.44
CA TYR A 168 3.62 22.16 -3.19
C TYR A 168 4.66 21.64 -2.18
N ARG A 169 5.39 20.59 -2.55
CA ARG A 169 6.34 19.90 -1.63
C ARG A 169 7.52 20.74 -1.13
N ASP A 170 7.86 21.84 -1.81
CA ASP A 170 8.91 22.77 -1.36
C ASP A 170 8.40 23.80 -0.35
N ARG A 171 7.10 23.83 -0.04
CA ARG A 171 6.51 24.75 0.93
C ARG A 171 6.48 24.16 2.33
N GLU A 172 6.51 25.05 3.30
CA GLU A 172 6.31 24.76 4.71
C GLU A 172 5.06 25.51 5.15
N ILE A 173 4.14 24.81 5.83
CA ILE A 173 2.85 25.37 6.26
C ILE A 173 2.62 25.11 7.75
N PRO A 174 1.89 25.98 8.45
CA PRO A 174 1.43 25.69 9.80
C PRO A 174 0.38 24.57 9.76
N LEU A 175 0.50 23.60 10.66
CA LEU A 175 -0.55 22.62 10.93
C LEU A 175 -1.52 23.19 11.99
N ALA A 176 -2.73 22.64 12.08
CA ALA A 176 -3.73 23.05 13.08
C ALA A 176 -3.22 23.07 14.53
N GLY A 177 -2.27 22.18 14.87
CA GLY A 177 -1.61 22.10 16.17
C GLY A 177 -0.53 23.16 16.45
N GLY A 178 -0.29 24.09 15.52
CA GLY A 178 0.60 25.25 15.68
C GLY A 178 2.04 25.06 15.17
N ASN A 179 2.50 23.83 14.96
CA ASN A 179 3.82 23.56 14.40
C ASN A 179 3.82 23.69 12.87
N ASN A 180 4.93 24.15 12.31
CA ASN A 180 5.14 24.13 10.88
C ASN A 180 5.56 22.74 10.38
N PHE A 181 5.17 22.42 9.15
CA PHE A 181 5.50 21.14 8.53
C PHE A 181 5.72 21.28 7.02
N ARG A 182 6.67 20.48 6.52
CA ARG A 182 6.97 20.27 5.10
C ARG A 182 7.21 18.78 4.88
N ILE A 183 6.78 18.25 3.74
CA ILE A 183 7.11 16.87 3.37
C ILE A 183 8.56 16.79 2.88
N PRO A 184 9.44 15.95 3.46
CA PRO A 184 10.82 15.81 2.99
C PRO A 184 10.91 15.37 1.51
N LYS A 185 11.92 15.87 0.80
CA LYS A 185 12.06 15.66 -0.66
C LYS A 185 12.31 14.20 -1.05
N ASN A 186 12.89 13.43 -0.14
CA ASN A 186 13.16 12.00 -0.30
C ASN A 186 11.93 11.11 -0.04
N VAL A 187 10.83 11.64 0.51
CA VAL A 187 9.60 10.87 0.75
C VAL A 187 8.86 10.55 -0.56
N ARG A 188 8.39 9.31 -0.69
CA ARG A 188 7.44 8.83 -1.71
C ARG A 188 6.24 8.20 -1.02
N ILE A 189 5.07 8.33 -1.65
CA ILE A 189 3.83 7.69 -1.17
C ILE A 189 3.33 6.73 -2.25
N ILE A 190 3.07 5.48 -1.88
CA ILE A 190 2.46 4.48 -2.76
C ILE A 190 1.17 4.02 -2.09
N GLY A 191 0.03 4.46 -2.62
CA GLY A 191 -1.28 3.95 -2.20
C GLY A 191 -1.63 2.67 -2.96
N THR A 192 -2.33 1.74 -2.31
CA THR A 192 -3.03 0.64 -3.01
C THR A 192 -4.53 0.86 -2.88
N MET A 193 -5.27 0.51 -3.94
CA MET A 193 -6.71 0.77 -4.00
C MET A 193 -7.43 -0.41 -4.66
N ASN A 194 -8.31 -1.08 -3.91
CA ASN A 194 -9.30 -1.99 -4.49
C ASN A 194 -10.40 -1.18 -5.17
N THR A 195 -10.63 -1.48 -6.46
CA THR A 195 -11.67 -0.80 -7.25
C THR A 195 -13.06 -1.42 -7.10
N ALA A 196 -13.16 -2.66 -6.61
CA ALA A 196 -14.41 -3.40 -6.47
C ALA A 196 -15.23 -2.96 -5.24
N ASP A 197 -14.56 -2.52 -4.18
CA ASP A 197 -15.19 -2.21 -2.90
C ASP A 197 -16.19 -1.03 -3.09
N ARG A 198 -17.48 -1.31 -2.88
CA ARG A 198 -18.58 -0.33 -3.05
C ARG A 198 -18.82 0.54 -1.80
N SER A 199 -18.19 0.19 -0.67
CA SER A 199 -18.40 0.77 0.66
C SER A 199 -17.58 2.06 0.93
N ILE A 200 -17.04 2.67 -0.11
CA ILE A 200 -15.89 3.58 0.00
C ILE A 200 -16.23 5.03 -0.34
N ALA A 201 -15.62 5.96 0.41
CA ALA A 201 -15.50 7.36 0.02
C ALA A 201 -14.87 7.49 -1.38
N ASN A 202 -15.63 8.05 -2.33
CA ASN A 202 -15.10 8.36 -3.65
C ASN A 202 -13.84 9.23 -3.53
N ILE A 203 -12.74 8.81 -4.19
CA ILE A 203 -11.57 9.68 -4.34
C ILE A 203 -12.00 10.89 -5.16
N ASP A 204 -12.02 12.05 -4.51
CA ASP A 204 -12.46 13.28 -5.13
C ASP A 204 -11.50 13.73 -6.27
N HIS A 205 -11.99 14.65 -7.10
CA HIS A 205 -11.19 15.19 -8.20
C HIS A 205 -9.94 15.94 -7.71
N ALA A 206 -9.91 16.41 -6.47
CA ALA A 206 -8.75 17.12 -5.92
C ALA A 206 -7.60 16.16 -5.61
N LEU A 207 -7.88 15.04 -4.94
CA LEU A 207 -6.95 13.94 -4.71
C LEU A 207 -6.47 13.34 -6.02
N ARG A 208 -7.40 13.09 -6.95
CA ARG A 208 -7.06 12.47 -8.23
C ARG A 208 -6.01 13.25 -9.02
N ARG A 209 -5.99 14.59 -8.90
CA ARG A 209 -4.98 15.45 -9.54
C ARG A 209 -3.60 15.39 -8.87
N ARG A 210 -3.55 15.02 -7.59
CA ARG A 210 -2.33 14.99 -6.76
C ARG A 210 -1.60 13.66 -6.87
N PHE A 211 -2.32 12.56 -7.13
CA PHE A 211 -1.74 11.24 -7.35
C PHE A 211 -1.64 10.89 -8.84
N ALA A 212 -0.61 10.14 -9.22
CA ALA A 212 -0.63 9.41 -10.48
C ALA A 212 -1.24 8.02 -10.27
N PHE A 213 -2.09 7.57 -11.18
CA PHE A 213 -2.76 6.28 -11.09
C PHE A 213 -2.07 5.29 -12.01
N ILE A 214 -1.75 4.11 -11.46
CA ILE A 214 -1.25 2.96 -12.19
C ILE A 214 -2.33 1.89 -12.05
N GLU A 215 -3.02 1.62 -13.15
CA GLU A 215 -4.08 0.60 -13.19
C GLU A 215 -3.44 -0.78 -13.38
N LEU A 216 -3.70 -1.68 -12.43
CA LEU A 216 -3.26 -3.06 -12.44
C LEU A 216 -4.44 -3.95 -12.85
N ARG A 217 -4.20 -4.76 -13.86
CA ARG A 217 -5.16 -5.70 -14.45
C ARG A 217 -4.59 -7.12 -14.27
N PRO A 218 -5.43 -8.16 -14.29
CA PRO A 218 -4.94 -9.54 -14.31
C PRO A 218 -3.94 -9.71 -15.45
N ASN A 219 -2.70 -10.08 -15.12
CA ASN A 219 -1.64 -10.32 -16.09
C ASN A 219 -1.33 -11.81 -16.13
N TYR A 220 -1.86 -12.52 -17.12
CA TYR A 220 -1.73 -13.96 -17.24
C TYR A 220 -0.29 -14.42 -17.54
N ASP A 221 0.58 -13.55 -18.05
CA ASP A 221 1.99 -13.90 -18.26
C ASP A 221 2.77 -14.04 -16.96
N VAL A 222 2.32 -13.36 -15.89
CA VAL A 222 2.83 -13.59 -14.52
C VAL A 222 2.50 -15.02 -14.10
N LEU A 223 1.25 -15.46 -14.31
CA LEU A 223 0.77 -16.79 -13.94
C LEU A 223 1.53 -17.88 -14.71
N ARG A 224 1.73 -17.69 -16.02
CA ARG A 224 2.59 -18.55 -16.87
C ARG A 224 3.99 -18.69 -16.29
N ARG A 225 4.67 -17.56 -16.05
CA ARG A 225 6.05 -17.56 -15.55
C ARG A 225 6.16 -18.21 -14.17
N TYR A 226 5.22 -17.92 -13.28
CA TYR A 226 5.23 -18.48 -11.93
C TYR A 226 5.18 -20.00 -11.96
N HIS A 227 4.28 -20.59 -12.77
CA HIS A 227 4.10 -22.04 -12.82
C HIS A 227 5.10 -22.80 -13.71
N LEU A 228 6.02 -22.11 -14.41
CA LEU A 228 7.18 -22.78 -15.01
C LEU A 228 8.00 -23.55 -13.97
N LYS A 229 8.04 -23.06 -12.72
CA LYS A 229 8.77 -23.71 -11.61
C LYS A 229 8.02 -24.91 -11.02
N THR A 230 6.69 -24.92 -11.08
CA THR A 230 5.85 -25.98 -10.50
C THR A 230 5.47 -27.05 -11.53
N GLY A 231 5.63 -26.75 -12.83
CA GLY A 231 5.21 -27.62 -13.92
C GLY A 231 3.70 -27.70 -14.12
N PHE A 232 2.92 -26.82 -13.48
CA PHE A 232 1.46 -26.80 -13.64
C PHE A 232 1.08 -26.21 -15.01
N ALA A 233 0.21 -26.91 -15.75
CA ALA A 233 -0.27 -26.47 -17.05
C ALA A 233 -1.36 -25.39 -16.89
N VAL A 234 -0.96 -24.12 -16.97
CA VAL A 234 -1.85 -22.98 -16.67
C VAL A 234 -2.80 -22.56 -17.79
N GLU A 235 -2.61 -22.99 -19.03
CA GLU A 235 -3.36 -22.43 -20.17
C GLU A 235 -4.87 -22.69 -20.08
N GLY A 236 -5.29 -23.88 -19.62
CA GLY A 236 -6.70 -24.17 -19.38
C GLY A 236 -7.33 -23.22 -18.35
N LEU A 237 -6.62 -22.97 -17.23
CA LEU A 237 -7.03 -22.00 -16.21
C LEU A 237 -7.08 -20.57 -16.76
N ILE A 238 -6.07 -20.15 -17.52
CA ILE A 238 -6.03 -18.82 -18.13
C ILE A 238 -7.23 -18.62 -19.07
N ASN A 239 -7.55 -19.60 -19.89
CA ASN A 239 -8.71 -19.53 -20.79
C ASN A 239 -10.02 -19.38 -20.03
N ILE A 240 -10.20 -20.10 -18.92
CA ILE A 240 -11.39 -19.97 -18.07
C ILE A 240 -11.43 -18.58 -17.43
N LEU A 241 -10.32 -18.09 -16.87
CA LEU A 241 -10.25 -16.77 -16.24
C LEU A 241 -10.52 -15.65 -17.25
N GLN A 242 -10.07 -15.79 -18.50
CA GLN A 242 -10.36 -14.84 -19.57
C GLN A 242 -11.85 -14.82 -19.91
N GLN A 243 -12.48 -16.00 -20.05
CA GLN A 243 -13.93 -16.11 -20.28
C GLN A 243 -14.72 -15.53 -19.11
N LEU A 244 -14.29 -15.81 -17.87
CA LEU A 244 -14.90 -15.30 -16.66
C LEU A 244 -14.82 -13.77 -16.60
N ASN A 245 -13.63 -13.19 -16.79
CA ASN A 245 -13.46 -11.74 -16.78
C ASN A 245 -14.19 -11.05 -17.94
N GLN A 246 -14.34 -11.71 -19.09
CA GLN A 246 -15.21 -11.24 -20.17
C GLN A 246 -16.69 -11.26 -19.78
N ALA A 247 -17.15 -12.29 -19.06
CA ALA A 247 -18.53 -12.39 -18.58
C ALA A 247 -18.85 -11.35 -17.49
N ILE A 248 -17.87 -11.04 -16.63
CA ILE A 248 -17.95 -9.96 -15.62
C ILE A 248 -18.15 -8.60 -16.30
N ALA A 249 -17.45 -8.36 -17.42
CA ALA A 249 -17.55 -7.17 -18.26
C ALA A 249 -17.37 -5.82 -17.54
N ASP A 250 -16.80 -5.84 -16.32
CA ASP A 250 -16.43 -4.68 -15.54
C ASP A 250 -15.01 -4.84 -15.02
N LYS A 251 -14.15 -3.93 -15.45
CA LYS A 251 -12.73 -3.91 -15.12
C LYS A 251 -12.43 -3.84 -13.63
N ASN A 252 -13.34 -3.30 -12.83
CA ASN A 252 -13.15 -3.12 -11.41
C ASN A 252 -13.37 -4.41 -10.62
N TYR A 253 -14.05 -5.40 -11.22
CA TYR A 253 -14.50 -6.65 -10.59
C TYR A 253 -13.85 -7.90 -11.20
N GLU A 254 -12.85 -7.73 -12.07
CA GLU A 254 -12.16 -8.88 -12.63
C GLU A 254 -11.45 -9.70 -11.55
N ILE A 255 -11.48 -11.02 -11.70
CA ILE A 255 -10.69 -11.94 -10.89
C ILE A 255 -9.22 -11.78 -11.26
N GLY A 256 -8.43 -11.35 -10.27
CA GLY A 256 -6.99 -11.32 -10.35
C GLY A 256 -6.35 -12.70 -10.28
N ILE A 257 -5.07 -12.76 -10.59
CA ILE A 257 -4.32 -14.02 -10.67
C ILE A 257 -3.71 -14.47 -9.34
N SER A 258 -3.68 -13.63 -8.30
CA SER A 258 -2.93 -13.91 -7.08
C SER A 258 -3.43 -15.12 -6.30
N PHE A 259 -4.73 -15.43 -6.41
CA PHE A 259 -5.33 -16.64 -5.84
C PHE A 259 -4.61 -17.91 -6.30
N PHE A 260 -4.09 -17.90 -7.52
CA PHE A 260 -3.51 -19.07 -8.16
C PHE A 260 -1.98 -19.12 -8.05
N LEU A 261 -1.32 -18.12 -7.45
CA LEU A 261 0.14 -18.08 -7.28
C LEU A 261 0.60 -18.91 -6.07
N THR A 262 0.24 -20.20 -6.05
CA THR A 262 0.63 -21.19 -5.03
C THR A 262 1.48 -22.31 -5.64
N ASP A 263 2.43 -22.85 -4.87
CA ASP A 263 3.30 -23.93 -5.33
C ASP A 263 2.52 -25.25 -5.54
N ASN A 264 1.45 -25.48 -4.78
CA ASN A 264 0.63 -26.69 -4.81
C ASN A 264 -0.72 -26.49 -5.52
N LEU A 265 -0.77 -25.61 -6.54
CA LEU A 265 -2.02 -25.26 -7.24
C LEU A 265 -2.86 -26.46 -7.69
N ARG A 266 -2.24 -27.58 -8.09
CA ARG A 266 -2.99 -28.79 -8.50
C ARG A 266 -3.90 -29.33 -7.39
N GLU A 267 -3.49 -29.24 -6.13
CA GLU A 267 -4.25 -29.72 -4.98
C GLU A 267 -5.22 -28.61 -4.50
N ASP A 268 -4.76 -27.36 -4.50
CA ASP A 268 -5.49 -26.23 -3.94
C ASP A 268 -6.61 -25.69 -4.86
N ILE A 269 -6.53 -25.91 -6.18
CA ILE A 269 -7.38 -25.21 -7.16
C ILE A 269 -8.89 -25.47 -6.98
N GLU A 270 -9.29 -26.67 -6.54
CA GLU A 270 -10.70 -26.95 -6.25
C GLU A 270 -11.20 -26.09 -5.08
N ASP A 271 -10.43 -26.06 -4.00
CA ASP A 271 -10.78 -25.31 -2.80
C ASP A 271 -10.76 -23.81 -3.06
N ILE A 272 -9.73 -23.30 -3.74
CA ILE A 272 -9.67 -21.89 -4.20
C ILE A 272 -10.93 -21.55 -4.99
N TRP A 273 -11.32 -22.42 -5.93
CA TRP A 273 -12.45 -22.13 -6.79
C TRP A 273 -13.79 -22.14 -6.04
N ARG A 274 -14.04 -23.19 -5.25
CA ARG A 274 -15.31 -23.36 -4.52
C ARG A 274 -15.47 -22.42 -3.34
N MET A 275 -14.38 -22.08 -2.65
CA MET A 275 -14.42 -21.33 -1.39
C MET A 275 -14.10 -19.85 -1.54
N GLU A 276 -13.43 -19.43 -2.63
CA GLU A 276 -13.05 -18.02 -2.83
C GLU A 276 -13.68 -17.45 -4.11
N ILE A 277 -13.55 -18.15 -5.25
CA ILE A 277 -14.03 -17.63 -6.54
C ILE A 277 -15.55 -17.71 -6.66
N GLU A 278 -16.16 -18.87 -6.43
CA GLU A 278 -17.62 -19.03 -6.53
C GLU A 278 -18.39 -18.06 -5.62
N PRO A 279 -18.07 -17.91 -4.32
CA PRO A 279 -18.76 -16.95 -3.46
C PRO A 279 -18.62 -15.51 -3.93
N TYR A 280 -17.45 -15.12 -4.45
CA TYR A 280 -17.24 -13.80 -5.04
C TYR A 280 -18.15 -13.57 -6.26
N LEU A 281 -18.28 -14.57 -7.13
CA LEU A 281 -19.15 -14.49 -8.30
C LEU A 281 -20.63 -14.45 -7.91
N GLU A 282 -21.05 -15.18 -6.88
CA GLU A 282 -22.41 -15.13 -6.35
C GLU A 282 -22.75 -13.74 -5.79
N GLU A 283 -21.81 -13.09 -5.10
CA GLU A 283 -21.98 -11.71 -4.63
C GLU A 283 -22.05 -10.72 -5.80
N TYR A 284 -21.17 -10.85 -6.79
CA TYR A 284 -21.14 -9.94 -7.94
C TYR A 284 -22.37 -10.10 -8.85
N PHE A 285 -22.72 -11.35 -9.20
CA PHE A 285 -23.85 -11.71 -10.04
C PHE A 285 -25.11 -12.06 -9.23
N PHE A 286 -25.34 -11.40 -8.08
CA PHE A 286 -26.49 -11.70 -7.20
C PHE A 286 -27.86 -11.66 -7.90
N ASN A 287 -28.00 -10.87 -8.97
CA ASN A 287 -29.21 -10.75 -9.79
C ASN A 287 -29.21 -11.64 -11.06
N GLN A 288 -28.12 -12.35 -11.33
CA GLN A 288 -27.87 -13.12 -12.57
C GLN A 288 -27.10 -14.42 -12.23
N LEU A 289 -27.59 -15.18 -11.25
CA LEU A 289 -26.93 -16.39 -10.76
C LEU A 289 -26.73 -17.44 -11.85
N GLU A 290 -27.55 -17.43 -12.91
CA GLU A 290 -27.40 -18.27 -14.09
C GLU A 290 -26.06 -18.06 -14.82
N LYS A 291 -25.41 -16.91 -14.65
CA LYS A 291 -24.06 -16.66 -15.16
C LYS A 291 -23.00 -17.37 -14.32
N VAL A 292 -23.23 -17.52 -13.02
CA VAL A 292 -22.31 -18.21 -12.10
C VAL A 292 -22.28 -19.71 -12.42
N ASP A 293 -23.43 -20.29 -12.81
CA ASP A 293 -23.55 -21.72 -13.11
C ASP A 293 -22.52 -22.20 -14.14
N GLN A 294 -22.23 -21.39 -15.16
CA GLN A 294 -21.24 -21.72 -16.21
C GLN A 294 -19.80 -21.79 -15.70
N PHE A 295 -19.53 -21.18 -14.54
CA PHE A 295 -18.21 -21.08 -13.93
C PHE A 295 -18.10 -21.84 -12.63
N ARG A 296 -19.08 -22.66 -12.24
CA ARG A 296 -18.92 -23.53 -11.06
C ARG A 296 -17.84 -24.57 -11.31
N TRP A 297 -17.18 -24.99 -10.23
CA TRP A 297 -16.10 -25.98 -10.28
C TRP A 297 -16.48 -27.23 -11.07
N ASP A 298 -17.70 -27.73 -10.86
CA ASP A 298 -18.17 -28.95 -11.53
C ASP A 298 -18.28 -28.81 -13.06
N GLU A 299 -18.51 -27.59 -13.56
CA GLU A 299 -18.57 -27.28 -15.00
C GLU A 299 -17.20 -26.98 -15.62
N ILE A 300 -16.27 -26.43 -14.83
CA ILE A 300 -14.96 -26.00 -15.33
C ILE A 300 -13.83 -27.02 -15.14
N LYS A 301 -13.94 -27.95 -14.17
CA LYS A 301 -12.85 -28.86 -13.79
C LYS A 301 -12.29 -29.68 -14.95
N ASN A 302 -13.14 -30.08 -15.90
CA ASN A 302 -12.74 -30.85 -17.07
C ASN A 302 -12.02 -29.99 -18.13
N LYS A 303 -12.26 -28.68 -18.12
CA LYS A 303 -11.67 -27.72 -19.08
C LYS A 303 -10.28 -27.23 -18.65
N LEU A 304 -9.90 -27.42 -17.38
CA LEU A 304 -8.60 -27.01 -16.85
C LEU A 304 -7.42 -27.80 -17.44
N TRP A 305 -7.67 -29.03 -17.88
CA TRP A 305 -6.64 -29.97 -18.32
C TRP A 305 -6.57 -30.16 -19.85
N ILE A 306 -7.31 -29.33 -20.60
CA ILE A 306 -7.36 -29.32 -22.07
C ILE A 306 -6.35 -28.29 -22.58
#